data_AF-A1YFR7-F1
#
_entry.id   AF-A1YFR7-F1
#
_cell.length_a   1.000
_cell.length_b   1.000
_cell.length_c   1.000
_cell.angle_alpha   90.00
_cell.angle_beta   90.00
_cell.angle_gamma   90.00
#
_symmetry.space_group_name_H-M   'P 1'
#
loop_
_entity.id
_entity.type
_entity.pdbx_description
1 polymer ?
#
loop_
_entity_poly.entity_id
_entity_poly.type
_entity_poly.pdbx_seq_one_letter_code
_entity_poly.pdbx_strand_id
1 'polypeptide(L)'
;CPEGFLGEYCQHRDPCEKNRCQNGGTCVAQAMLGKATCRCASGFTGEDCQYSTSHPCFVSRPCLNGGTCHMLSRDTYECTCQVGFT
;
A
#
# COMPACT_ATOMS: atom_id res chain seq x y z
N CYS A 1 -21.06 -3.27 18.12
CA CYS A 1 -21.65 -3.83 16.89
C CYS A 1 -21.60 -5.34 16.94
N PRO A 2 -22.45 -6.06 16.18
CA PRO A 2 -22.27 -7.48 15.94
C PRO A 2 -20.86 -7.78 15.40
N GLU A 3 -20.40 -9.03 15.55
CA GLU A 3 -19.09 -9.45 15.07
C GLU A 3 -18.94 -9.16 13.57
N GLY A 4 -17.80 -8.58 13.19
CA GLY A 4 -17.54 -8.18 11.80
C GLY A 4 -18.20 -6.87 11.35
N PHE A 5 -18.74 -6.05 12.26
CA PHE A 5 -19.33 -4.74 11.93
C PHE A 5 -18.73 -3.59 12.77
N LEU A 6 -18.68 -2.41 12.18
CA LEU A 6 -18.07 -1.17 12.69
C LEU A 6 -18.95 0.06 12.40
N GLY A 7 -18.63 1.18 13.04
CA GLY A 7 -19.31 2.47 12.88
C GLY A 7 -20.32 2.75 13.99
N GLU A 8 -20.75 4.01 14.07
CA GLU A 8 -21.70 4.48 15.10
C GLU A 8 -23.03 3.71 15.10
N TYR A 9 -23.53 3.35 13.90
CA TYR A 9 -24.77 2.60 13.70
C TYR A 9 -24.51 1.18 13.20
N CYS A 10 -23.28 0.67 13.31
CA CYS A 10 -22.89 -0.65 12.81
C CYS A 10 -23.14 -0.85 11.31
N GLN A 11 -23.11 0.23 10.54
CA GLN A 11 -23.42 0.24 9.12
C GLN A 11 -22.26 -0.23 8.22
N HIS A 12 -21.05 -0.36 8.77
CA HIS A 12 -19.86 -0.76 8.02
C HIS A 12 -19.47 -2.19 8.36
N ARG A 13 -19.18 -3.02 7.35
CA ARG A 13 -18.51 -4.30 7.56
C ARG A 13 -17.06 -4.05 7.94
N ASP A 14 -16.51 -4.81 8.88
CA ASP A 14 -15.12 -4.68 9.30
C ASP A 14 -14.19 -5.00 8.10
N PRO A 15 -13.48 -4.00 7.58
CA PRO A 15 -12.59 -4.19 6.43
C PRO A 15 -11.28 -4.91 6.79
N CYS A 16 -11.05 -5.23 8.07
CA CYS A 16 -9.92 -6.00 8.57
C CYS A 16 -10.28 -7.45 8.95
N GLU A 17 -11.53 -7.88 8.80
CA GLU A 17 -11.96 -9.27 9.06
C GLU A 17 -11.11 -10.28 8.26
N LYS A 18 -10.72 -9.90 7.05
CA LYS A 18 -9.67 -10.57 6.28
C LYS A 18 -8.48 -9.63 6.19
N ASN A 19 -7.39 -9.96 6.86
CA ASN A 19 -6.18 -9.15 6.80
C ASN A 19 -5.63 -9.14 5.36
N ARG A 20 -5.72 -7.99 4.70
CA ARG A 20 -5.17 -7.76 3.35
C ARG A 20 -3.68 -7.42 3.36
N CYS A 21 -3.16 -7.01 4.50
CA CYS A 21 -1.80 -6.51 4.63
C CYS A 21 -0.80 -7.67 4.53
N GLN A 22 0.14 -7.55 3.60
CA GLN A 22 1.18 -8.55 3.34
C GLN A 22 2.41 -8.31 4.23
N ASN A 23 3.35 -9.25 4.20
CA ASN A 23 4.69 -9.12 4.78
C ASN A 23 4.70 -8.69 6.26
N GLY A 24 3.77 -9.21 7.06
CA GLY A 24 3.67 -8.87 8.49
C GLY A 24 3.01 -7.52 8.78
N GLY A 25 2.36 -6.90 7.79
CA GLY A 25 1.56 -5.70 7.98
C GLY A 25 0.36 -5.92 8.90
N THR A 26 0.02 -4.89 9.68
CA THR A 26 -1.16 -4.88 10.56
C THR A 26 -2.29 -4.09 9.90
N CYS A 27 -3.46 -4.69 9.73
CA CYS A 27 -4.65 -3.98 9.27
C CYS A 27 -5.18 -3.05 10.37
N VAL A 28 -5.49 -1.81 10.01
CA VAL A 28 -6.04 -0.79 10.90
C VAL A 28 -7.38 -0.32 10.34
N ALA A 29 -8.47 -0.71 10.99
CA ALA A 29 -9.81 -0.31 10.58
C ALA A 29 -10.12 1.13 11.00
N GLN A 30 -10.59 1.93 10.06
CA GLN A 30 -11.17 3.25 10.24
C GLN A 30 -12.69 3.08 10.41
N ALA A 31 -13.12 2.76 11.63
CA ALA A 31 -14.49 2.35 11.94
C ALA A 31 -15.57 3.32 11.44
N MET A 32 -15.33 4.63 11.50
CA MET A 32 -16.28 5.66 11.06
C MET A 32 -16.42 5.78 9.54
N LEU A 33 -15.45 5.28 8.78
CA LEU A 33 -15.42 5.37 7.32
C LEU A 33 -15.71 4.03 6.64
N GLY A 34 -15.73 2.93 7.40
CA GLY A 34 -15.78 1.58 6.84
C GLY A 34 -14.58 1.26 5.95
N LYS A 35 -13.44 1.91 6.19
CA LYS A 35 -12.19 1.72 5.44
C LYS A 35 -11.13 1.09 6.32
N ALA A 36 -10.08 0.54 5.72
CA ALA A 36 -8.89 0.13 6.45
C ALA A 36 -7.64 0.61 5.72
N THR A 37 -6.58 0.78 6.50
CA THR A 37 -5.22 1.03 6.01
C THR A 37 -4.29 -0.03 6.58
N CYS A 38 -3.19 -0.30 5.88
CA CYS A 38 -2.16 -1.20 6.39
C CYS A 38 -1.04 -0.41 7.07
N ARG A 39 -0.71 -0.82 8.30
CA ARG A 39 0.53 -0.40 8.97
C ARG A 39 1.61 -1.42 8.65
N CYS A 40 2.56 -1.03 7.79
CA CYS A 40 3.61 -1.92 7.32
C CYS A 40 4.68 -2.19 8.37
N ALA A 41 5.21 -3.42 8.34
CA ALA A 41 6.40 -3.77 9.09
C ALA A 41 7.64 -3.05 8.52
N SER A 42 8.69 -2.95 9.32
CA SER A 42 9.97 -2.37 8.88
C SER A 42 10.49 -3.08 7.64
N GLY A 43 10.87 -2.31 6.62
CA GLY A 43 11.34 -2.86 5.35
C GLY A 43 10.27 -3.03 4.27
N PHE A 44 9.00 -2.70 4.54
CA PHE A 44 7.90 -2.84 3.58
C PHE A 44 7.09 -1.55 3.40
N THR A 45 6.44 -1.42 2.25
CA THR A 45 5.64 -0.26 1.83
C THR A 45 4.60 -0.66 0.78
N GLY A 46 3.76 0.29 0.37
CA GLY A 46 2.59 0.08 -0.49
C GLY A 46 1.28 0.00 0.29
N GLU A 47 0.16 0.06 -0.42
CA GLU A 47 -1.19 0.05 0.18
C GLU A 47 -1.44 -1.20 1.03
N ASP A 48 -0.94 -2.34 0.57
CA ASP A 48 -1.06 -3.64 1.23
C ASP A 48 0.31 -4.11 1.78
N CYS A 49 1.29 -3.22 1.93
CA CYS A 49 2.66 -3.56 2.35
C CYS A 49 3.34 -4.62 1.46
N GLN A 50 2.97 -4.65 0.17
CA GLN A 50 3.41 -5.65 -0.79
C GLN A 50 4.83 -5.42 -1.31
N TYR A 51 5.35 -4.19 -1.19
CA TYR A 51 6.64 -3.81 -1.75
C TYR A 51 7.73 -3.77 -0.68
N SER A 52 8.91 -4.30 -0.99
CA SER A 52 10.09 -4.10 -0.16
C SER A 52 10.63 -2.69 -0.33
N THR A 53 11.04 -2.04 0.75
CA THR A 53 11.75 -0.75 0.68
C THR A 53 13.16 -0.89 0.11
N SER A 54 13.67 -2.12 -0.06
CA SER A 54 14.91 -2.40 -0.79
C SER A 54 14.75 -2.37 -2.31
N HIS A 55 13.52 -2.19 -2.83
CA HIS A 55 13.25 -2.18 -4.26
C HIS A 55 13.99 -1.02 -4.96
N PRO A 56 14.54 -1.22 -6.19
CA PRO A 56 15.27 -0.19 -6.95
C PRO A 56 14.57 1.19 -6.98
N CYS A 57 13.25 1.23 -7.21
CA CYS A 57 12.47 2.47 -7.17
C CYS A 57 12.69 3.34 -5.91
N PHE A 58 12.97 2.73 -4.74
CA PHE A 58 13.19 3.44 -3.49
C PHE A 58 14.68 3.69 -3.20
N VAL A 59 15.54 2.72 -3.47
CA VAL A 59 16.97 2.81 -3.11
C VAL A 59 17.81 3.52 -4.16
N SER A 60 17.62 3.20 -5.44
CA SER A 60 18.43 3.74 -6.53
C SER A 60 17.76 4.91 -7.26
N ARG A 61 16.44 5.09 -7.08
CA ARG A 61 15.63 6.13 -7.74
C ARG A 61 15.97 6.24 -9.24
N PRO A 62 15.79 5.14 -9.99
CA PRO A 62 16.38 4.99 -11.32
C PRO A 62 15.77 5.89 -12.40
N CYS A 63 14.56 6.43 -12.16
CA CYS A 63 13.89 7.29 -13.12
C CYS A 63 14.41 8.73 -13.01
N LEU A 64 15.13 9.16 -14.04
CA LEU A 64 15.73 10.49 -14.13
C LEU A 64 14.71 11.54 -14.58
N ASN A 65 15.08 12.82 -14.53
CA ASN A 65 14.31 13.96 -15.05
C ASN A 65 12.87 14.07 -14.49
N GLY A 66 12.66 13.61 -13.25
CA GLY A 66 11.34 13.61 -12.62
C GLY A 66 10.38 12.55 -13.16
N GLY A 67 10.89 11.51 -13.82
CA GLY A 67 10.11 10.34 -14.22
C GLY A 67 9.54 9.59 -13.02
N THR A 68 8.38 8.97 -13.19
CA THR A 68 7.72 8.19 -12.14
C THR A 68 8.17 6.73 -12.24
N CYS A 69 8.63 6.16 -11.12
CA CYS A 69 9.01 4.75 -11.05
C CYS A 69 7.80 3.89 -10.70
N HIS A 70 7.43 3.01 -11.62
CA HIS A 70 6.38 2.01 -11.44
C HIS A 70 7.02 0.66 -11.12
N MET A 71 6.62 0.06 -10.01
CA MET A 71 7.08 -1.27 -9.63
C MET A 71 6.28 -2.32 -10.39
N LEU A 72 6.94 -3.07 -11.27
CA LEU A 72 6.30 -4.15 -12.04
C LEU A 72 6.38 -5.48 -11.29
N SER A 73 7.47 -5.73 -10.54
CA SER A 73 7.64 -6.94 -9.73
C SER A 73 8.51 -6.69 -8.50
N ARG A 74 9.12 -7.74 -7.93
CA ARG A 74 10.01 -7.64 -6.76
C ARG A 74 11.31 -6.90 -7.06
N ASP A 75 11.80 -6.96 -8.30
CA ASP A 75 13.09 -6.39 -8.68
C ASP A 75 13.02 -5.62 -10.02
N THR A 76 11.86 -5.61 -10.68
CA THR A 76 11.67 -4.94 -11.97
C THR A 76 10.82 -3.68 -11.82
N TYR A 77 11.17 -2.67 -12.60
CA TYR A 77 10.48 -1.39 -12.64
C TYR A 77 10.35 -0.88 -14.07
N GLU A 78 9.38 0.00 -14.26
CA GLU A 78 9.19 0.79 -15.46
C GLU A 78 9.26 2.27 -15.07
N CYS A 79 9.94 3.07 -15.88
CA CYS A 79 9.95 4.52 -15.71
C CYS A 79 8.99 5.14 -16.71
N THR A 80 8.04 5.93 -16.22
CA THR A 80 7.25 6.81 -17.08
C THR A 80 7.88 8.20 -17.08
N CYS A 81 8.36 8.62 -18.24
CA CYS A 81 8.96 9.93 -18.42
C CYS A 81 7.88 11.03 -18.38
N GLN A 82 8.25 12.21 -17.89
CA GLN A 82 7.40 13.40 -18.01
C GLN A 82 7.31 13.82 -19.48
N VAL A 83 6.19 14.48 -19.85
CA VAL A 83 5.97 14.98 -21.22
C VAL A 83 7.16 15.86 -21.64
N GLY A 84 7.81 15.49 -22.75
CA GLY A 84 8.99 16.17 -23.28
C GLY A 84 10.34 15.48 -23.03
N PHE A 85 10.36 14.36 -22.31
CA PHE A 85 11.53 13.51 -22.12
C PHE A 85 11.25 12.10 -22.66
N THR A 86 12.21 11.50 -23.37
CA THR A 86 12.16 10.14 -23.92
C THR A 86 13.40 9.37 -23.52
#